data_AF-A0A4P6ZGP5-F1
#
_entry.id   AF-A0A4P6ZGP5-F1
#
_cell.length_a   1.000
_cell.length_b   1.000
_cell.length_c   1.000
_cell.angle_alpha   90.00
_cell.angle_beta   90.00
_cell.angle_gamma   90.00
#
_symmetry.space_group_name_H-M   'P 1'
#
loop_
_entity.id
_entity.type
_entity.pdbx_description
1 polymer ?
#
loop_
_entity_poly.entity_id
_entity_poly.type
_entity_poly.pdbx_seq_one_letter_code
_entity_poly.pdbx_strand_id
1 'polypeptide(L)'
;MKKLSLLLILLISNMMFSQNIKELRTLLKTGESSEKSAKTLIEKSSTAYRNSKEPVYGGFLAVGKFFMAKHAFNPLKKMSYFNEGKKTMEQALKADPKNLEIRLMRLITQEKAPSILGYNQQIKEDRNFLAKEYKNTNDEDLKLYIKDYLKL
;
A
#
# COMPACT_ATOMS: atom_id res chain seq x y z
N MET A 1 -19.71 -30.93 12.86
CA MET A 1 -18.37 -30.63 13.40
C MET A 1 -17.38 -30.13 12.34
N LYS A 2 -17.18 -30.84 11.21
CA LYS A 2 -16.25 -30.39 10.14
C LYS A 2 -16.58 -29.01 9.53
N LYS A 3 -17.86 -28.73 9.27
CA LYS A 3 -18.31 -27.40 8.78
C LYS A 3 -18.11 -26.27 9.79
N LEU A 4 -18.29 -26.56 11.09
CA LEU A 4 -18.08 -25.60 12.18
C LEU A 4 -16.58 -25.31 12.38
N SER A 5 -15.74 -26.33 12.25
CA SER A 5 -14.28 -26.21 12.27
C SER A 5 -13.76 -25.42 11.06
N LEU A 6 -14.32 -25.62 9.86
CA LEU A 6 -13.97 -24.82 8.67
C LEU A 6 -14.33 -23.34 8.82
N LEU A 7 -15.50 -23.05 9.40
CA LEU A 7 -15.94 -21.69 9.67
C LEU A 7 -15.00 -20.99 10.67
N LEU A 8 -14.55 -21.71 11.70
CA LEU A 8 -13.63 -21.19 12.70
C LEU A 8 -12.24 -20.88 12.11
N ILE A 9 -11.73 -21.74 11.21
CA ILE A 9 -10.46 -21.51 10.51
C ILE A 9 -10.53 -20.27 9.61
N LEU A 10 -11.66 -20.08 8.90
CA LEU A 10 -11.87 -18.91 8.06
C LEU A 10 -11.88 -17.61 8.88
N LEU A 11 -12.53 -17.60 10.05
CA LEU A 11 -12.56 -16.44 10.95
C LEU A 11 -11.16 -16.07 11.45
N ILE A 12 -10.35 -17.06 11.85
CA ILE A 12 -8.98 -16.83 12.34
C ILE A 12 -8.09 -16.24 11.23
N SER A 13 -8.23 -16.71 9.98
CA SER A 13 -7.44 -16.21 8.86
C SER A 13 -7.68 -14.73 8.54
N ASN A 14 -8.94 -14.27 8.65
CA ASN A 14 -9.32 -12.87 8.42
C ASN A 14 -8.76 -11.94 9.52
N MET A 15 -8.73 -12.41 10.78
CA MET A 15 -8.15 -11.63 11.89
C MET A 15 -6.65 -11.41 11.71
N MET A 16 -5.92 -12.45 11.28
CA MET A 16 -4.48 -12.34 10.99
C MET A 16 -4.19 -11.38 9.84
N PHE A 17 -5.00 -11.41 8.78
CA PHE A 17 -4.89 -10.45 7.68
C PHE A 17 -5.10 -9.00 8.16
N SER A 18 -6.17 -8.76 8.93
CA SER A 18 -6.48 -7.42 9.47
C SER A 18 -5.35 -6.88 10.37
N GLN A 19 -4.79 -7.74 11.23
CA GLN A 19 -3.68 -7.35 12.11
C GLN A 19 -2.42 -6.96 11.32
N ASN A 20 -2.08 -7.72 10.28
CA ASN A 20 -0.96 -7.39 9.40
C ASN A 20 -1.14 -6.03 8.72
N ILE A 21 -2.33 -5.75 8.18
CA ILE A 21 -2.61 -4.46 7.52
C ILE A 21 -2.45 -3.28 8.50
N LYS A 22 -2.98 -3.39 9.72
CA LYS A 22 -2.83 -2.36 10.76
C LYS A 22 -1.37 -2.09 11.12
N GLU A 23 -0.56 -3.14 11.22
CA GLU A 23 0.88 -2.99 11.45
C GLU A 23 1.57 -2.26 10.28
N LEU A 24 1.28 -2.65 9.04
CA LEU A 24 1.86 -2.03 7.85
C LEU A 24 1.46 -0.56 7.70
N ARG A 25 0.20 -0.19 8.02
CA ARG A 25 -0.23 1.22 8.07
C ARG A 25 0.53 2.03 9.13
N THR A 26 0.89 1.41 10.25
CA THR A 26 1.71 2.07 11.29
C THR A 26 3.13 2.34 10.77
N LEU A 27 3.70 1.39 10.03
CA LEU A 27 4.99 1.57 9.37
C LEU A 27 4.93 2.62 8.25
N LEU A 28 3.81 2.76 7.51
CA LEU A 28 3.64 3.84 6.53
C LEU A 28 3.78 5.23 7.16
N LYS A 29 3.23 5.44 8.37
CA LYS A 29 3.28 6.73 9.07
C LYS A 29 4.70 7.18 9.42
N THR A 30 5.62 6.24 9.58
CA THR A 30 7.01 6.52 10.03
C THR A 30 8.07 6.22 8.97
N GLY A 31 7.76 5.41 7.95
CA GLY A 31 8.70 4.96 6.93
C GLY A 31 9.28 6.11 6.10
N GLU A 32 8.52 7.18 5.89
CA GLU A 32 8.99 8.34 5.14
C GLU A 32 10.14 9.09 5.84
N SER A 33 10.15 9.11 7.18
CA SER A 33 11.16 9.82 7.99
C SER A 33 12.20 8.90 8.63
N SER A 34 11.97 7.58 8.62
CA SER A 34 12.86 6.58 9.21
C SER A 34 13.22 5.49 8.21
N GLU A 35 14.50 5.42 7.81
CA GLU A 35 15.01 4.37 6.93
C GLU A 35 14.81 2.98 7.54
N LYS A 36 14.95 2.84 8.86
CA LYS A 36 14.68 1.58 9.57
C LYS A 36 13.23 1.15 9.38
N SER A 37 12.27 2.06 9.58
CA SER A 37 10.85 1.77 9.39
C SER A 37 10.53 1.43 7.92
N ALA A 38 11.17 2.09 6.96
CA ALA A 38 11.04 1.76 5.54
C ALA A 38 11.55 0.34 5.21
N LYS A 39 12.70 -0.06 5.75
CA LYS A 39 13.24 -1.42 5.60
C LYS A 39 12.32 -2.47 6.23
N THR A 40 11.82 -2.21 7.44
CA THR A 40 10.87 -3.10 8.11
C THR A 40 9.55 -3.22 7.34
N LEU A 41 9.06 -2.11 6.75
CA LEU A 41 7.89 -2.13 5.87
C LEU A 41 8.11 -3.06 4.66
N ILE A 42 9.27 -2.94 3.98
CA ILE A 42 9.65 -3.80 2.85
C ILE A 42 9.68 -5.28 3.28
N GLU A 43 10.34 -5.59 4.39
CA GLU A 43 10.52 -6.96 4.87
C GLU A 43 9.18 -7.63 5.21
N LYS A 44 8.35 -6.96 6.02
CA LYS A 44 7.06 -7.48 6.47
C LYS A 44 6.07 -7.62 5.32
N SER A 45 5.96 -6.61 4.46
CA SER A 45 5.09 -6.66 3.28
C SER A 45 5.53 -7.74 2.28
N SER A 46 6.84 -7.90 2.06
CA SER A 46 7.38 -8.96 1.19
C SER A 46 7.05 -10.36 1.73
N THR A 47 7.22 -10.57 3.05
CA THR A 47 6.87 -11.84 3.70
C THR A 47 5.37 -12.11 3.63
N ALA A 48 4.53 -11.12 3.94
CA ALA A 48 3.08 -11.25 3.85
C ALA A 48 2.62 -11.55 2.42
N TYR A 49 3.21 -10.89 1.41
CA TYR A 49 2.94 -11.16 0.00
C TYR A 49 3.36 -12.58 -0.40
N ARG A 50 4.54 -13.07 0.04
CA ARG A 50 4.96 -14.44 -0.28
C ARG A 50 3.99 -15.50 0.25
N ASN A 51 3.46 -15.27 1.45
CA ASN A 51 2.59 -16.22 2.15
C ASN A 51 1.14 -16.21 1.63
N SER A 52 0.61 -15.04 1.28
CA SER A 52 -0.81 -14.88 0.94
C SER A 52 -1.07 -14.62 -0.54
N LYS A 53 -0.08 -14.07 -1.27
CA LYS A 53 -0.22 -13.55 -2.64
C LYS A 53 -1.21 -12.38 -2.79
N GLU A 54 -1.66 -11.79 -1.68
CA GLU A 54 -2.61 -10.68 -1.69
C GLU A 54 -1.96 -9.41 -2.25
N PRO A 55 -2.49 -8.82 -3.35
CA PRO A 55 -1.86 -7.69 -4.05
C PRO A 55 -1.60 -6.46 -3.17
N VAL A 56 -2.43 -6.24 -2.15
CA VAL A 56 -2.28 -5.09 -1.24
C VAL A 56 -0.92 -5.07 -0.55
N TYR A 57 -0.34 -6.23 -0.22
CA TYR A 57 1.00 -6.31 0.34
C TYR A 57 2.07 -5.90 -0.66
N GLY A 58 1.85 -6.13 -1.97
CA GLY A 58 2.67 -5.56 -3.04
C GLY A 58 2.62 -4.04 -3.06
N GLY A 59 1.45 -3.45 -2.79
CA GLY A 59 1.30 -2.00 -2.63
C GLY A 59 2.13 -1.43 -1.47
N PHE A 60 2.05 -2.05 -0.28
CA PHE A 60 2.87 -1.66 0.87
C PHE A 60 4.37 -1.79 0.60
N LEU A 61 4.78 -2.89 -0.05
CA LEU A 61 6.16 -3.12 -0.48
C LEU A 61 6.64 -2.00 -1.41
N ALA A 62 5.80 -1.59 -2.36
CA ALA A 62 6.11 -0.50 -3.28
C ALA A 62 6.34 0.82 -2.53
N VAL A 63 5.49 1.15 -1.56
CA VAL A 63 5.67 2.37 -0.74
C VAL A 63 6.97 2.33 0.06
N GLY A 64 7.32 1.18 0.65
CA GLY A 64 8.61 1.01 1.30
C GLY A 64 9.80 1.30 0.36
N LYS A 65 9.73 0.86 -0.90
CA LYS A 65 10.75 1.17 -1.91
C LYS A 65 10.80 2.66 -2.26
N PHE A 66 9.65 3.33 -2.38
CA PHE A 66 9.62 4.79 -2.57
C PHE A 66 10.26 5.54 -1.40
N PHE A 67 10.04 5.09 -0.16
CA PHE A 67 10.74 5.66 1.00
C PHE A 67 12.25 5.40 0.94
N MET A 68 12.69 4.21 0.54
CA MET A 68 14.13 3.95 0.32
C MET A 68 14.73 4.86 -0.75
N ALA A 69 13.97 5.26 -1.78
CA ALA A 69 14.42 6.26 -2.75
C ALA A 69 14.66 7.64 -2.12
N LYS A 70 13.91 8.00 -1.07
CA LYS A 70 14.13 9.24 -0.31
C LYS A 70 15.37 9.16 0.60
N HIS A 71 15.58 8.01 1.23
CA HIS A 71 16.68 7.78 2.18
C HIS A 71 18.04 7.52 1.53
N ALA A 72 18.07 6.95 0.32
CA ALA A 72 19.32 6.60 -0.35
C ALA A 72 20.15 7.86 -0.66
N PHE A 73 21.46 7.84 -0.40
CA PHE A 73 22.34 8.98 -0.72
C PHE A 73 22.67 9.06 -2.22
N ASN A 74 22.96 7.92 -2.85
CA ASN A 74 23.41 7.84 -4.25
C ASN A 74 22.22 8.01 -5.23
N PRO A 75 22.27 8.97 -6.19
CA PRO A 75 21.23 9.18 -7.20
C PRO A 75 20.83 7.93 -8.00
N LEU A 76 21.80 7.07 -8.35
CA LEU A 76 21.52 5.82 -9.08
C LEU A 76 20.70 4.86 -8.21
N LYS A 77 21.01 4.77 -6.91
CA LYS A 77 20.23 3.97 -5.96
C LYS A 77 18.84 4.56 -5.74
N LYS A 78 18.72 5.89 -5.64
CA LYS A 78 17.41 6.57 -5.56
C LYS A 78 16.53 6.19 -6.74
N MET A 79 17.09 6.28 -7.95
CA MET A 79 16.39 5.95 -9.18
C MET A 79 16.01 4.47 -9.26
N SER A 80 16.91 3.56 -8.85
CA SER A 80 16.62 2.12 -8.78
C SER A 80 15.43 1.83 -7.86
N TYR A 81 15.47 2.35 -6.62
CA TYR A 81 14.38 2.17 -5.67
C TYR A 81 13.06 2.74 -6.17
N PHE A 82 13.10 3.93 -6.80
CA PHE A 82 11.92 4.54 -7.38
C PHE A 82 11.32 3.69 -8.49
N ASN A 83 12.14 3.23 -9.45
CA ASN A 83 11.68 2.41 -10.56
C ASN A 83 11.14 1.05 -10.11
N GLU A 84 11.80 0.43 -9.14
CA GLU A 84 11.30 -0.80 -8.54
C GLU A 84 9.98 -0.58 -7.78
N GLY A 85 9.86 0.52 -7.04
CA GLY A 85 8.63 0.92 -6.37
C GLY A 85 7.50 1.09 -7.37
N LYS A 86 7.73 1.87 -8.43
CA LYS A 86 6.78 2.10 -9.54
C LYS A 86 6.32 0.79 -10.16
N LYS A 87 7.26 -0.08 -10.57
CA LYS A 87 6.93 -1.39 -11.13
C LYS A 87 6.09 -2.23 -10.16
N THR A 88 6.46 -2.26 -8.88
CA THR A 88 5.76 -3.07 -7.86
C THR A 88 4.34 -2.53 -7.63
N MET A 89 4.17 -1.20 -7.57
CA MET A 89 2.86 -0.56 -7.39
C MET A 89 1.92 -0.85 -8.56
N GLU A 90 2.40 -0.67 -9.80
CA GLU A 90 1.58 -0.94 -10.98
C GLU A 90 1.21 -2.43 -11.12
N GLN A 91 2.10 -3.34 -10.68
CA GLN A 91 1.78 -4.77 -10.62
C GLN A 91 0.71 -5.10 -9.58
N ALA A 92 0.81 -4.51 -8.37
CA ALA A 92 -0.18 -4.67 -7.32
C ALA A 92 -1.56 -4.16 -7.79
N LEU A 93 -1.58 -2.99 -8.42
CA LEU A 93 -2.81 -2.41 -8.94
C LEU A 93 -3.39 -3.20 -10.11
N LYS A 94 -2.56 -3.72 -11.01
CA LYS A 94 -3.03 -4.58 -12.11
C LYS A 94 -3.70 -5.85 -11.57
N ALA A 95 -3.20 -6.39 -10.46
CA ALA A 95 -3.73 -7.61 -9.86
C ALA A 95 -5.04 -7.37 -9.08
N ASP A 96 -5.19 -6.21 -8.42
CA ASP A 96 -6.45 -5.81 -7.78
C ASP A 96 -6.79 -4.33 -8.07
N PRO A 97 -7.36 -4.02 -9.24
CA PRO A 97 -7.55 -2.66 -9.70
C PRO A 97 -8.64 -1.89 -8.93
N LYS A 98 -9.46 -2.56 -8.14
CA LYS A 98 -10.52 -1.93 -7.33
C LYS A 98 -10.13 -1.78 -5.86
N ASN A 99 -8.93 -2.20 -5.48
CA ASN A 99 -8.46 -2.08 -4.11
C ASN A 99 -8.26 -0.61 -3.70
N LEU A 100 -9.05 -0.15 -2.74
CA LEU A 100 -8.97 1.22 -2.23
C LEU A 100 -7.61 1.53 -1.59
N GLU A 101 -7.02 0.59 -0.86
CA GLU A 101 -5.71 0.80 -0.20
C GLU A 101 -4.61 1.02 -1.23
N ILE A 102 -4.55 0.17 -2.28
CA ILE A 102 -3.55 0.28 -3.34
C ILE A 102 -3.71 1.60 -4.10
N ARG A 103 -4.94 1.96 -4.45
CA ARG A 103 -5.28 3.23 -5.13
C ARG A 103 -4.87 4.43 -4.29
N LEU A 104 -5.15 4.41 -2.99
CA LEU A 104 -4.77 5.48 -2.06
C LEU A 104 -3.24 5.60 -1.95
N MET A 105 -2.52 4.49 -1.79
CA MET A 105 -1.06 4.49 -1.74
C MET A 105 -0.45 5.02 -3.04
N ARG A 106 -1.00 4.64 -4.21
CA ARG A 106 -0.55 5.15 -5.51
C ARG A 106 -0.81 6.64 -5.63
N LEU A 107 -1.99 7.12 -5.26
CA LEU A 107 -2.33 8.55 -5.27
C LEU A 107 -1.34 9.36 -4.44
N ILE A 108 -1.15 9.00 -3.16
CA ILE A 108 -0.25 9.72 -2.24
C ILE A 108 1.18 9.75 -2.80
N THR A 109 1.63 8.62 -3.34
CA THR A 109 2.98 8.52 -3.92
C THR A 109 3.13 9.44 -5.14
N GLN A 110 2.17 9.40 -6.08
CA GLN A 110 2.20 10.22 -7.28
C GLN A 110 2.20 11.72 -6.95
N GLU A 111 1.44 12.14 -5.94
CA GLU A 111 1.38 13.55 -5.50
C GLU A 111 2.66 14.02 -4.81
N LYS A 112 3.41 13.11 -4.18
CA LYS A 112 4.70 13.41 -3.55
C LYS A 112 5.90 13.28 -4.49
N ALA A 113 5.76 12.54 -5.59
CA ALA A 113 6.85 12.29 -6.51
C ALA A 113 7.21 13.56 -7.31
N PRO A 114 8.51 13.86 -7.51
CA PRO A 114 8.92 14.95 -8.39
C PRO A 114 8.38 14.78 -9.80
N SER A 115 7.75 15.82 -10.35
CA SER A 115 7.08 15.79 -11.67
C SER A 115 8.00 15.37 -12.82
N ILE A 116 9.30 15.65 -12.74
CA ILE A 116 10.31 15.23 -13.73
C ILE A 116 10.43 13.70 -13.86
N LEU A 117 10.02 12.94 -12.85
CA LEU A 117 10.02 11.47 -12.88
C LEU A 117 8.81 10.88 -13.61
N GLY A 118 7.84 11.73 -14.00
CA GLY A 118 6.69 11.31 -14.81
C GLY A 118 5.89 10.17 -14.15
N TYR A 119 5.62 10.26 -12.85
CA TYR A 119 4.74 9.36 -12.13
C TYR A 119 3.61 10.15 -11.46
N ASN A 120 2.76 10.74 -12.30
CA ASN A 120 1.67 11.63 -11.88
C ASN A 120 0.44 11.57 -12.80
N GLN A 121 0.44 10.66 -13.78
CA GLN A 121 -0.57 10.62 -14.83
C GLN A 121 -1.93 10.10 -14.35
N GLN A 122 -1.96 9.32 -13.26
CA GLN A 122 -3.18 8.71 -12.73
C GLN A 122 -3.74 9.41 -11.49
N ILE A 123 -3.21 10.57 -11.08
CA ILE A 123 -3.69 11.31 -9.90
C ILE A 123 -5.21 11.57 -9.98
N LYS A 124 -5.69 12.08 -11.12
CA LYS A 124 -7.12 12.38 -11.33
C LYS A 124 -7.98 11.11 -11.30
N GLU A 125 -7.50 10.03 -11.92
CA GLU A 125 -8.19 8.75 -11.95
C GLU A 125 -8.35 8.19 -10.52
N ASP A 126 -7.26 8.13 -9.75
CA ASP A 126 -7.28 7.58 -8.40
C ASP A 126 -8.12 8.43 -7.44
N ARG A 127 -8.04 9.77 -7.52
CA ARG A 127 -8.89 10.67 -6.72
C ARG A 127 -10.38 10.41 -6.99
N ASN A 128 -10.77 10.35 -8.27
CA ASN A 128 -12.17 10.14 -8.65
C ASN A 128 -12.67 8.75 -8.22
N PHE A 129 -11.85 7.72 -8.41
CA PHE A 129 -12.18 6.36 -7.99
C PHE A 129 -12.39 6.30 -6.47
N LEU A 130 -11.44 6.80 -5.69
CA LEU A 130 -11.51 6.80 -4.23
C LEU A 130 -12.70 7.60 -3.72
N ALA A 131 -12.95 8.80 -4.26
CA ALA A 131 -14.09 9.63 -3.84
C ALA A 131 -15.45 8.95 -4.10
N LYS A 132 -15.54 8.16 -5.17
CA LYS A 132 -16.76 7.41 -5.51
C LYS A 132 -16.94 6.17 -4.63
N GLU A 133 -15.85 5.43 -4.37
CA GLU A 133 -15.92 4.07 -3.85
C GLU A 133 -15.60 3.95 -2.36
N TYR A 134 -15.06 4.98 -1.69
CA TYR A 134 -14.60 4.86 -0.29
C TYR A 134 -15.70 4.44 0.70
N LYS A 135 -16.97 4.72 0.41
CA LYS A 135 -18.09 4.29 1.28
C LYS A 135 -18.34 2.78 1.22
N ASN A 136 -17.83 2.09 0.21
CA ASN A 136 -18.08 0.68 -0.06
C ASN A 136 -17.14 -0.27 0.71
N THR A 137 -16.15 0.25 1.44
CA THR A 137 -15.32 -0.58 2.32
C THR A 137 -15.93 -0.74 3.71
N ASN A 138 -15.77 -1.93 4.28
CA ASN A 138 -16.06 -2.23 5.67
C ASN A 138 -14.88 -1.87 6.61
N ASP A 139 -13.75 -1.46 6.06
CA ASP A 139 -12.60 -0.96 6.83
C ASP A 139 -12.79 0.52 7.17
N GLU A 140 -13.29 0.78 8.39
CA GLU A 140 -13.58 2.14 8.87
C GLU A 140 -12.30 3.00 8.97
N ASP A 141 -11.16 2.42 9.32
CA ASP A 141 -9.89 3.15 9.40
C ASP A 141 -9.49 3.67 8.01
N LEU A 142 -9.61 2.83 6.98
CA LEU A 142 -9.35 3.22 5.59
C LEU A 142 -10.37 4.23 5.08
N LYS A 143 -11.65 4.03 5.39
CA LYS A 143 -12.73 4.94 5.00
C LYS A 143 -12.49 6.34 5.53
N LEU A 144 -12.16 6.46 6.82
CA LEU A 144 -11.82 7.73 7.46
C LEU A 144 -10.56 8.34 6.84
N TYR A 145 -9.51 7.55 6.62
CA TYR A 145 -8.28 8.05 5.99
C TYR A 145 -8.56 8.63 4.60
N ILE A 146 -9.30 7.91 3.75
CA ILE A 146 -9.63 8.40 2.39
C ILE A 146 -10.45 9.68 2.48
N LYS A 147 -11.46 9.71 3.35
CA LYS A 147 -12.30 10.89 3.55
C LYS A 147 -11.47 12.11 3.95
N ASP A 148 -10.60 11.96 4.94
CA ASP A 148 -9.75 13.04 5.45
C ASP A 148 -8.73 13.48 4.39
N TYR A 149 -8.09 12.53 3.71
CA TYR A 149 -7.08 12.80 2.69
C TYR A 149 -7.66 13.54 1.47
N LEU A 150 -8.87 13.16 1.05
CA LEU A 150 -9.57 13.77 -0.09
C LEU A 150 -10.38 15.00 0.28
N LYS A 151 -10.56 15.29 1.59
CA LYS A 151 -11.38 16.39 2.12
C LYS A 151 -12.86 16.28 1.69
N LEU A 152 -13.45 15.10 1.91
CA LEU A 152 -14.84 14.75 1.56
C LEU A 152 -15.82 14.83 2.75
#